data_AF-X1V2I2-F1
#
_entry.id   AF-X1V2I2-F1
#
_cell.length_a   1.000
_cell.length_b   1.000
_cell.length_c   1.000
_cell.angle_alpha   90.00
_cell.angle_beta   90.00
_cell.angle_gamma   90.00
#
_symmetry.space_group_name_H-M   'P 1'
#
loop_
_entity.id
_entity.type
_entity.pdbx_description
1 polymer ?
#
loop_
_entity_poly.entity_id
_entity_poly.type
_entity_poly.pdbx_seq_one_letter_code
_entity_poly.pdbx_strand_id
1 'polypeptide(L)'
;IGQRHNPQPSRPCILEVSVGYDIIPEGKATIVSITKPSNFTPGVPFYIKPKIRNDGGDDKLYLRIIDKDTNTELKHGYITLAAGKEYMPTWKLTLIQTTDFHGKLEAGHVE
;
A
#
# COMPACT_ATOMS: atom_id res chain seq x y z
N ILE A 1 46.98 -9.70 -9.52
CA ILE A 1 45.77 -10.46 -9.91
C ILE A 1 44.64 -9.94 -9.03
N GLY A 2 43.84 -9.01 -9.54
CA GLY A 2 42.84 -8.29 -8.74
C GLY A 2 41.68 -9.20 -8.36
N GLN A 3 41.40 -9.31 -7.07
CA GLN A 3 40.22 -10.00 -6.57
C GLN A 3 38.98 -9.25 -7.08
N ARG A 4 38.20 -9.90 -7.95
CA ARG A 4 36.87 -9.42 -8.32
C ARG A 4 36.02 -9.51 -7.06
N HIS A 5 35.73 -8.37 -6.45
CA HIS A 5 34.63 -8.28 -5.50
C HIS A 5 33.37 -8.71 -6.24
N ASN A 6 32.92 -9.94 -5.98
CA ASN A 6 31.57 -10.34 -6.32
C ASN A 6 30.65 -9.41 -5.51
N PRO A 7 29.81 -8.57 -6.14
CA PRO A 7 28.82 -7.82 -5.39
C PRO A 7 27.92 -8.84 -4.72
N GLN A 8 28.01 -8.92 -3.40
CA GLN A 8 27.10 -9.71 -2.59
C GLN A 8 25.67 -9.30 -3.00
N PRO A 9 24.79 -10.25 -3.38
CA PRO A 9 23.43 -9.89 -3.73
C PRO A 9 22.84 -9.12 -2.55
N SER A 10 22.43 -7.89 -2.80
CA SER A 10 21.79 -7.05 -1.79
C SER A 10 20.66 -7.87 -1.19
N ARG A 11 20.68 -8.06 0.13
CA ARG A 11 19.62 -8.78 0.82
C ARG A 11 18.30 -8.07 0.45
N PRO A 12 17.24 -8.82 0.10
CA PRO A 12 15.96 -8.20 -0.22
C PRO A 12 15.44 -7.47 1.03
N CYS A 13 14.93 -6.24 0.83
CA CYS A 13 14.38 -5.39 1.89
C CYS A 13 13.00 -5.92 2.31
N ILE A 14 12.67 -5.85 3.59
CA ILE A 14 11.37 -6.27 4.10
C ILE A 14 10.32 -5.22 3.74
N LEU A 15 9.14 -5.68 3.31
CA LEU A 15 7.98 -4.84 3.05
C LEU A 15 6.95 -5.05 4.15
N GLU A 16 6.81 -4.09 5.05
CA GLU A 16 5.75 -4.07 6.06
C GLU A 16 4.66 -3.09 5.64
N VAL A 17 3.40 -3.52 5.68
CA VAL A 17 2.27 -2.61 5.43
C VAL A 17 1.20 -2.93 6.46
N SER A 18 0.86 -1.93 7.25
CA SER A 18 -0.17 -1.98 8.28
C SER A 18 -1.47 -1.33 7.78
N VAL A 19 -2.59 -1.75 8.35
CA VAL A 19 -3.89 -1.12 8.11
C VAL A 19 -4.06 0.04 9.09
N GLY A 20 -4.30 1.23 8.56
CA GLY A 20 -4.63 2.41 9.33
C GLY A 20 -6.12 2.50 9.63
N TYR A 21 -6.48 2.56 10.91
CA TYR A 21 -7.82 2.92 11.35
C TYR A 21 -7.76 4.33 11.93
N ASP A 22 -7.82 5.34 11.08
CA ASP A 22 -8.19 6.65 11.60
C ASP A 22 -9.70 6.60 11.82
N ILE A 23 -10.13 6.80 13.07
CA ILE A 23 -11.55 6.86 13.43
C ILE A 23 -12.07 8.18 12.85
N ILE A 24 -12.33 8.19 11.55
CA ILE A 24 -13.10 9.24 10.90
C ILE A 24 -14.56 8.90 11.24
N PRO A 25 -15.29 9.77 11.94
CA PRO A 25 -16.63 9.46 12.47
C PRO A 25 -17.67 9.10 11.38
N GLU A 26 -17.31 9.23 10.11
CA GLU A 26 -18.13 8.93 8.94
C GLU A 26 -17.47 7.91 7.97
N GLY A 27 -16.42 7.20 8.43
CA GLY A 27 -15.62 6.27 7.61
C GLY A 27 -16.39 5.06 7.09
N LYS A 28 -17.11 5.22 5.97
CA LYS A 28 -17.85 4.17 5.25
C LYS A 28 -16.96 3.15 4.52
N ALA A 29 -15.64 3.22 4.62
CA ALA A 29 -14.73 2.34 3.89
C ALA A 29 -13.97 1.42 4.84
N THR A 30 -14.13 0.11 4.66
CA THR A 30 -13.38 -0.90 5.44
C THR A 30 -12.30 -1.52 4.58
N ILE A 31 -11.07 -1.57 5.10
CA ILE A 31 -10.00 -2.37 4.52
C ILE A 31 -10.21 -3.84 4.93
N VAL A 32 -10.50 -4.69 3.96
CA VAL A 32 -10.80 -6.12 4.17
C VAL A 32 -9.52 -6.95 4.22
N SER A 33 -8.58 -6.67 3.31
CA SER A 33 -7.30 -7.40 3.23
C SER A 33 -6.27 -6.63 2.41
N ILE A 34 -5.01 -7.03 2.48
CA ILE A 34 -3.94 -6.57 1.61
C ILE A 34 -3.12 -7.77 1.13
N THR A 35 -2.95 -7.90 -0.18
CA THR A 35 -1.99 -8.84 -0.77
C THR A 35 -0.74 -8.07 -1.19
N LYS A 36 0.42 -8.47 -0.69
CA LYS A 36 1.73 -7.87 -0.99
C LYS A 36 2.82 -8.94 -0.89
N PRO A 37 3.96 -8.79 -1.57
CA PRO A 37 5.12 -9.63 -1.27
C PRO A 37 5.61 -9.38 0.16
N SER A 38 6.36 -10.32 0.74
CA SER A 38 7.00 -10.11 2.05
C SER A 38 8.19 -9.16 1.93
N ASN A 39 8.84 -9.14 0.76
CA ASN A 39 10.08 -8.42 0.51
C ASN A 39 10.02 -7.67 -0.83
N PHE A 40 10.92 -6.71 -1.04
CA PHE A 40 11.15 -6.06 -2.32
C PHE A 40 12.64 -5.94 -2.65
N THR A 41 12.94 -5.71 -3.93
CA THR A 41 14.29 -5.37 -4.39
C THR A 41 14.30 -3.91 -4.81
N PRO A 42 15.25 -3.09 -4.32
CA PRO A 42 15.34 -1.68 -4.70
C PRO A 42 15.38 -1.50 -6.21
N GLY A 43 14.54 -0.60 -6.73
CA GLY A 43 14.40 -0.30 -8.15
C GLY A 43 13.60 -1.32 -8.97
N VAL A 44 13.21 -2.47 -8.39
CA VAL A 44 12.41 -3.49 -9.07
C VAL A 44 10.93 -3.28 -8.76
N PRO A 45 10.05 -3.21 -9.76
CA PRO A 45 8.63 -3.02 -9.51
C PRO A 45 8.00 -4.26 -8.88
N PHE A 46 7.07 -4.03 -7.95
CA PHE A 46 6.23 -5.07 -7.35
C PHE A 46 4.77 -4.61 -7.26
N TYR A 47 3.88 -5.51 -6.84
CA TYR A 47 2.45 -5.25 -6.80
C TYR A 47 1.88 -5.35 -5.39
N ILE A 48 1.06 -4.36 -5.02
CA ILE A 48 0.20 -4.40 -3.84
C ILE A 48 -1.25 -4.41 -4.32
N LYS A 49 -2.06 -5.28 -3.73
CA LYS A 49 -3.50 -5.42 -4.00
C LYS A 49 -4.28 -5.26 -2.70
N PRO A 50 -4.58 -4.01 -2.30
CA PRO A 50 -5.48 -3.78 -1.18
C PRO A 50 -6.91 -4.16 -1.61
N LYS A 51 -7.72 -4.62 -0.65
CA LYS A 51 -9.14 -4.92 -0.84
C LYS A 51 -9.93 -4.06 0.13
N ILE A 52 -10.87 -3.28 -0.38
CA ILE A 52 -11.77 -2.45 0.42
C ILE A 52 -13.23 -2.82 0.19
N ARG A 53 -14.09 -2.48 1.15
CA ARG A 53 -15.55 -2.60 1.06
C ARG A 53 -16.20 -1.27 1.45
N ASN A 54 -17.27 -0.88 0.75
CA ASN A 54 -18.11 0.23 1.18
C ASN A 54 -19.15 -0.28 2.18
N ASP A 55 -18.99 0.08 3.45
CA ASP A 55 -19.91 -0.23 4.56
C ASP A 55 -20.94 0.89 4.83
N GLY A 56 -20.96 1.95 4.02
CA GLY A 56 -22.01 2.97 4.04
C GLY A 56 -22.93 2.95 2.82
N GLY A 57 -23.46 4.12 2.45
CA GLY A 57 -24.27 4.30 1.24
C GLY A 57 -23.43 4.41 -0.03
N ASP A 58 -24.07 4.43 -1.20
CA ASP A 58 -23.40 4.61 -2.50
C ASP A 58 -22.60 5.91 -2.50
N ASP A 59 -21.27 5.80 -2.56
CA ASP A 59 -20.39 6.93 -2.27
C ASP A 59 -19.04 6.81 -3.00
N LYS A 60 -18.30 7.93 -3.05
CA LYS A 60 -16.92 7.97 -3.53
C LYS A 60 -15.98 7.72 -2.36
N LEU A 61 -15.19 6.67 -2.48
CA LEU A 61 -14.18 6.27 -1.51
C LEU A 61 -12.78 6.61 -2.01
N TYR A 62 -11.87 6.88 -1.09
CA TYR A 62 -10.44 6.94 -1.35
C TYR A 62 -9.71 5.73 -0.76
N LEU A 63 -8.55 5.43 -1.34
CA LEU A 63 -7.59 4.46 -0.85
C LEU A 63 -6.19 5.01 -1.11
N ARG A 64 -5.30 4.95 -0.12
CA ARG A 64 -3.91 5.41 -0.28
C ARG A 64 -2.91 4.60 0.52
N ILE A 65 -1.65 4.62 0.07
CA ILE A 65 -0.48 4.08 0.79
C ILE A 65 0.44 5.22 1.14
N ILE A 66 0.77 5.33 2.43
CA ILE A 66 1.72 6.30 2.98
C ILE A 66 2.95 5.55 3.46
N ASP A 67 4.13 6.02 3.10
CA ASP A 67 5.39 5.67 3.73
C ASP A 67 5.46 6.31 5.12
N LYS A 68 5.54 5.50 6.18
CA LYS A 68 5.60 5.99 7.57
C LYS A 68 6.96 6.57 7.94
N ASP A 69 8.03 6.16 7.27
CA ASP A 69 9.38 6.61 7.58
C ASP A 69 9.60 8.05 7.08
N THR A 70 8.96 8.40 5.95
CA THR A 70 9.11 9.71 5.29
C THR A 70 7.84 10.55 5.29
N ASN A 71 6.71 9.99 5.74
CA ASN A 71 5.37 10.57 5.65
C ASN A 71 4.97 10.97 4.20
N THR A 72 5.48 10.26 3.20
CA THR A 72 5.14 10.51 1.79
C THR A 72 4.04 9.59 1.29
N GLU A 73 3.12 10.15 0.49
CA GLU A 73 2.10 9.37 -0.20
C GLU A 73 2.70 8.69 -1.43
N LEU A 74 2.69 7.36 -1.45
CA LEU A 74 3.21 6.58 -2.58
C LEU A 74 2.16 6.34 -3.66
N LYS A 75 0.90 6.22 -3.25
CA LYS A 75 -0.21 5.93 -4.16
C LYS A 75 -1.52 6.40 -3.55
N HIS A 76 -2.39 6.90 -4.41
CA HIS A 76 -3.75 7.32 -4.06
C HIS A 76 -4.66 6.98 -5.22
N GLY A 77 -5.82 6.41 -4.92
CA GLY A 77 -6.89 6.17 -5.87
C GLY A 77 -8.26 6.49 -5.28
N TYR A 78 -9.20 6.75 -6.18
CA TYR A 78 -10.60 6.98 -5.86
C TYR A 78 -11.47 5.95 -6.57
N ILE A 79 -12.57 5.57 -5.95
CA ILE A 79 -13.56 4.68 -6.56
C ILE A 79 -14.96 5.03 -6.06
N THR A 80 -15.94 5.08 -6.95
CA THR A 80 -17.34 5.07 -6.54
C THR A 80 -17.78 3.62 -6.39
N LEU A 81 -18.25 3.26 -5.20
CA LEU A 81 -18.56 1.89 -4.84
C LEU A 81 -19.96 1.86 -4.23
N ALA A 82 -20.84 1.01 -4.74
CA ALA A 82 -22.17 0.86 -4.14
C ALA A 82 -22.08 0.23 -2.73
N ALA A 83 -23.10 0.45 -1.91
CA ALA A 83 -23.20 -0.09 -0.56
C ALA A 83 -22.98 -1.63 -0.53
N GLY A 84 -22.13 -2.09 0.38
CA GLY A 84 -21.74 -3.49 0.56
C GLY A 84 -20.84 -4.07 -0.53
N LYS A 85 -20.48 -3.31 -1.58
CA LYS A 85 -19.59 -3.80 -2.64
C LYS A 85 -18.13 -3.70 -2.24
N GLU A 86 -17.33 -4.58 -2.84
CA GLU A 86 -15.89 -4.65 -2.63
C GLU A 86 -15.13 -4.21 -3.88
N TYR A 87 -13.95 -3.64 -3.68
CA TYR A 87 -13.04 -3.21 -4.73
C TYR A 87 -11.60 -3.63 -4.40
N MET A 88 -10.88 -4.14 -5.40
CA MET A 88 -9.51 -4.63 -5.24
C MET A 88 -8.63 -4.13 -6.40
N PRO A 89 -8.06 -2.91 -6.32
CA PRO A 89 -7.15 -2.43 -7.32
C PRO A 89 -5.82 -3.20 -7.27
N THR A 90 -5.11 -3.24 -8.40
CA THR A 90 -3.72 -3.72 -8.45
C THR A 90 -2.81 -2.53 -8.68
N TRP A 91 -1.96 -2.22 -7.71
CA TRP A 91 -1.03 -1.10 -7.77
C TRP A 91 0.39 -1.59 -7.97
N LYS A 92 1.03 -1.11 -9.04
CA LYS A 92 2.45 -1.30 -9.30
C LYS A 92 3.23 -0.20 -8.58
N LEU A 93 4.16 -0.59 -7.71
CA LEU A 93 5.05 0.31 -6.96
C LEU A 93 6.51 -0.01 -7.28
N THR A 94 7.37 0.99 -7.19
CA THR A 94 8.82 0.85 -7.26
C THR A 94 9.42 1.64 -6.12
N LEU A 95 10.11 0.98 -5.19
CA LEU A 95 10.83 1.62 -4.10
C LEU A 95 12.32 1.63 -4.42
N ILE A 96 12.97 2.78 -4.23
CA ILE A 96 14.42 2.93 -4.46
C ILE A 96 15.25 2.82 -3.17
N GLN A 97 14.59 2.88 -2.01
CA GLN A 97 15.27 2.75 -0.72
C GLN A 97 15.91 1.37 -0.57
N THR A 98 17.00 1.31 0.17
CA THR A 98 17.77 0.08 0.43
C THR A 98 17.56 -0.47 1.84
N THR A 99 16.68 0.16 2.62
CA THR A 99 16.24 -0.26 3.95
C THR A 99 14.86 -0.90 3.90
N ASP A 100 14.43 -1.49 5.01
CA ASP A 100 13.05 -1.96 5.17
C ASP A 100 12.06 -0.80 4.98
N PHE A 101 10.85 -1.14 4.53
CA PHE A 101 9.78 -0.19 4.27
C PHE A 101 8.61 -0.41 5.23
N HIS A 102 8.17 0.66 5.89
CA HIS A 102 6.99 0.65 6.76
C HIS A 102 5.85 1.46 6.14
N GLY A 103 4.87 0.78 5.54
CA GLY A 103 3.69 1.40 4.94
C GLY A 103 2.47 1.44 5.87
N LYS A 104 1.63 2.46 5.70
CA LYS A 104 0.24 2.50 6.20
C LYS A 104 -0.71 2.54 5.01
N LEU A 105 -1.63 1.59 4.94
CA LEU A 105 -2.76 1.60 4.01
C LEU A 105 -3.95 2.27 4.69
N GLU A 106 -4.56 3.25 4.03
CA GLU A 106 -5.71 4.00 4.54
C GLU A 106 -6.83 4.02 3.52
N ALA A 107 -8.07 3.89 3.99
CA ALA A 107 -9.27 4.01 3.19
C ALA A 107 -10.27 4.92 3.92
N GLY A 108 -11.08 5.66 3.17
CA GLY A 108 -12.13 6.49 3.74
C GLY A 108 -13.13 6.97 2.69
N HIS A 109 -14.10 7.79 3.11
CA HIS A 109 -15.01 8.49 2.22
C HIS A 109 -14.42 9.84 1.80
N VAL A 110 -14.88 10.35 0.67
CA VAL A 110 -14.61 11.72 0.21
C VAL A 110 -15.88 12.54 0.48
N GLU A 111 -15.76 13.61 1.26
CA GLU A 111 -16.85 14.61 1.43
C GLU A 111 -17.10 15.45 0.17
#